data_AF-A0AAV3YTR2-F1
#
_entry.id   AF-A0AAV3YTR2-F1
#
_cell.length_a   1.000
_cell.length_b   1.000
_cell.length_c   1.000
_cell.angle_alpha   90.00
_cell.angle_beta   90.00
_cell.angle_gamma   90.00
#
_symmetry.space_group_name_H-M   'P 1'
#
loop_
_entity.id
_entity.type
_entity.pdbx_description
1 polymer ?
#
loop_
_entity_poly.entity_id
_entity_poly.type
_entity_poly.pdbx_seq_one_letter_code
_entity_poly.pdbx_strand_id
1 'polypeptide(L)'
;MTSLRLSGFLLCNRYRGFHWLHCNSNWFSLPKTTATVGSLSTVHTHRSKVKRGCCVQVIRHFRIDNSNTNSDMSVPRTGAQQVPYIVGHDSKQKMFYIKLQDECTSEQPPVAKLEYEWLRPGLVDLHHTEVPPAFQGRGIAKVLVLAGLDHFCEKDVLIRPTCTYVQKVLRENLTPCYKEHVEEQFLSS
;
A
#
# COMPACT_ATOMS: atom_id res chain seq x y z
N MET A 1 -44.12 -26.67 -43.91
CA MET A 1 -43.87 -27.20 -42.56
C MET A 1 -42.57 -26.58 -42.11
N THR A 2 -42.44 -25.60 -41.21
CA THR A 2 -43.29 -25.00 -40.18
C THR A 2 -42.98 -23.50 -40.12
N SER A 3 -44.03 -22.69 -40.02
CA SER A 3 -44.00 -21.28 -39.64
C SER A 3 -44.12 -21.19 -38.12
N LEU A 4 -43.50 -20.19 -37.46
CA LEU A 4 -44.21 -19.15 -36.70
C LEU A 4 -43.24 -18.24 -35.91
N ARG A 5 -43.46 -16.93 -36.08
CA ARG A 5 -43.08 -15.84 -35.18
C ARG A 5 -43.75 -16.00 -33.82
N LEU A 6 -43.17 -15.44 -32.73
CA LEU A 6 -43.91 -14.70 -31.68
C LEU A 6 -42.95 -14.04 -30.66
N SER A 7 -43.11 -12.71 -30.50
CA SER A 7 -43.12 -11.90 -29.24
C SER A 7 -42.16 -12.27 -28.10
N GLY A 8 -41.28 -11.41 -27.57
CA GLY A 8 -41.46 -9.99 -27.26
C GLY A 8 -42.37 -9.81 -26.04
N PHE A 9 -41.83 -9.73 -24.83
CA PHE A 9 -42.45 -9.01 -23.70
C PHE A 9 -41.42 -8.74 -22.59
N LEU A 10 -41.14 -7.44 -22.38
CA LEU A 10 -40.58 -6.91 -21.15
C LEU A 10 -41.58 -7.15 -20.01
N LEU A 11 -41.10 -7.58 -18.84
CA LEU A 11 -41.77 -7.25 -17.58
C LEU A 11 -40.86 -6.35 -16.75
N CYS A 12 -41.25 -5.08 -16.76
CA CYS A 12 -40.94 -4.07 -15.77
C CYS A 12 -41.89 -4.26 -14.58
N ASN A 13 -41.37 -4.38 -13.37
CA ASN A 13 -42.15 -4.23 -12.13
C ASN A 13 -41.20 -3.63 -11.09
N ARG A 14 -41.04 -2.31 -10.98
CA ARG A 14 -41.94 -1.28 -10.43
C ARG A 14 -42.51 -1.60 -9.06
N TYR A 15 -41.67 -1.54 -8.04
CA TYR A 15 -42.11 -1.24 -6.68
C TYR A 15 -42.08 0.28 -6.44
N ARG A 16 -43.29 0.83 -6.26
CA ARG A 16 -43.60 2.11 -5.57
C ARG A 16 -43.08 2.02 -4.13
N GLY A 17 -42.57 3.04 -3.43
CA GLY A 17 -42.85 4.47 -3.48
C GLY A 17 -43.46 4.89 -2.14
N PHE A 18 -42.76 5.69 -1.33
CA PHE A 18 -43.27 6.48 -0.19
C PHE A 18 -42.11 7.40 0.27
N HIS A 19 -42.27 8.62 0.76
CA HIS A 19 -43.16 9.75 0.52
C HIS A 19 -42.40 10.89 1.24
N TRP A 20 -42.18 12.01 0.55
CA TRP A 20 -41.67 13.23 1.16
C TRP A 20 -42.65 13.73 2.23
N LEU A 21 -42.15 14.00 3.43
CA LEU A 21 -42.82 14.88 4.40
C LEU A 21 -41.86 16.05 4.68
N HIS A 22 -42.25 17.20 4.14
CA HIS A 22 -41.76 18.51 4.51
C HIS A 22 -42.83 19.13 5.43
N CYS A 23 -42.47 19.50 6.65
CA CYS A 23 -43.23 20.37 7.57
C CYS A 23 -42.40 20.46 8.87
N ASN A 24 -42.22 21.57 9.58
CA ASN A 24 -42.42 23.00 9.40
C ASN A 24 -41.74 23.64 10.63
N SER A 25 -41.21 24.84 10.47
CA SER A 25 -40.67 25.67 11.54
C SER A 25 -41.82 26.20 12.41
N ASN A 26 -41.78 26.01 13.74
CA ASN A 26 -42.16 27.08 14.71
C ASN A 26 -41.91 26.73 16.19
N TRP A 27 -41.20 27.66 16.84
CA TRP A 27 -41.53 28.35 18.10
C TRP A 27 -41.81 27.60 19.43
N PHE A 28 -40.96 27.95 20.42
CA PHE A 28 -41.25 28.16 21.85
C PHE A 28 -41.80 27.00 22.71
N SER A 29 -41.02 26.56 23.70
CA SER A 29 -41.27 26.93 25.11
C SER A 29 -40.29 26.25 26.07
N LEU A 30 -39.73 27.05 26.98
CA LEU A 30 -39.07 26.62 28.22
C LEU A 30 -40.06 25.82 29.09
N PRO A 31 -39.56 24.93 29.96
CA PRO A 31 -39.66 25.28 31.38
C PRO A 31 -38.39 25.04 32.21
N LYS A 32 -38.30 25.82 33.28
CA LYS A 32 -37.32 25.78 34.37
C LYS A 32 -37.53 24.52 35.21
N THR A 33 -36.46 23.79 35.54
CA THR A 33 -36.39 23.00 36.78
C THR A 33 -34.95 22.68 37.17
N THR A 34 -34.54 23.29 38.28
CA THR A 34 -33.83 22.73 39.44
C THR A 34 -32.63 21.79 39.25
N ALA A 35 -31.53 22.24 39.85
CA ALA A 35 -30.29 21.53 40.12
C ALA A 35 -30.49 20.18 40.84
N THR A 36 -29.74 19.18 40.40
CA THR A 36 -29.30 18.05 41.22
C THR A 36 -27.79 17.88 41.04
N VAL A 37 -27.10 17.95 42.16
CA VAL A 37 -25.66 17.71 42.36
C VAL A 37 -25.32 16.24 42.14
N GLY A 38 -24.17 16.01 41.51
CA GLY A 38 -23.42 14.75 41.58
C GLY A 38 -23.42 13.93 40.30
N SER A 39 -22.28 13.87 39.62
CA SER A 39 -21.54 12.60 39.42
C SER A 39 -20.36 12.81 38.48
N LEU A 40 -19.26 12.16 38.87
CA LEU A 40 -17.99 11.90 38.22
C LEU A 40 -17.72 12.51 36.83
N SER A 41 -16.71 13.36 36.79
CA SER A 41 -15.93 13.73 35.62
C SER A 41 -15.34 12.49 34.94
N THR A 42 -16.03 11.94 33.95
CA THR A 42 -15.39 11.12 32.90
C THR A 42 -15.11 12.05 31.72
N VAL A 43 -13.88 12.56 31.68
CA VAL A 43 -13.34 13.23 30.50
C VAL A 43 -13.12 12.15 29.45
N HIS A 44 -14.13 11.88 28.63
CA HIS A 44 -13.91 11.23 27.35
C HIS A 44 -13.29 12.27 26.42
N THR A 45 -11.97 12.33 26.45
CA THR A 45 -11.17 12.98 25.41
C THR A 45 -11.44 12.21 24.13
N HIS A 46 -12.36 12.72 23.33
CA HIS A 46 -12.52 12.35 21.93
C HIS A 46 -11.18 12.61 21.25
N ARG A 47 -10.39 11.55 21.11
CA ARG A 47 -9.12 11.56 20.37
C ARG A 47 -9.48 11.71 18.90
N SER A 48 -9.74 12.95 18.51
CA SER A 48 -9.77 13.39 17.13
C SER A 48 -8.49 12.88 16.49
N LYS A 49 -8.64 11.91 15.58
CA LYS A 49 -7.57 11.34 14.78
C LYS A 49 -7.06 12.46 13.90
N VAL A 50 -6.10 13.22 14.43
CA VAL A 50 -5.31 14.19 13.67
C VAL A 50 -4.78 13.42 12.49
N LYS A 51 -5.25 13.77 11.28
CA LYS A 51 -4.62 13.37 10.04
C LYS A 51 -3.16 13.80 10.16
N ARG A 52 -2.27 12.87 10.52
CA ARG A 52 -0.83 13.11 10.50
C ARG A 52 -0.45 13.24 9.03
N GLY A 53 -0.55 14.47 8.53
CA GLY A 53 0.21 14.89 7.37
C GLY A 53 1.68 14.83 7.75
N CYS A 54 2.32 13.70 7.50
CA CYS A 54 3.77 13.57 7.44
C CYS A 54 4.18 12.25 6.78
N CYS A 55 3.73 12.01 5.55
CA CYS A 55 4.34 10.98 4.69
C CYS A 55 4.28 11.35 3.20
N VAL A 56 4.25 12.65 2.87
CA VAL A 56 4.42 13.13 1.49
C VAL A 56 5.76 13.85 1.40
N GLN A 57 6.82 13.10 1.61
CA GLN A 57 8.22 13.38 1.24
C GLN A 57 8.92 12.09 1.65
N VAL A 58 9.11 11.10 0.79
CA VAL A 58 10.19 10.91 -0.19
C VAL A 58 9.68 9.69 -0.98
N ILE A 59 9.35 9.73 -2.27
CA ILE A 59 10.26 9.55 -3.40
C ILE A 59 9.53 10.09 -4.64
N ARG A 60 9.90 11.30 -5.08
CA ARG A 60 9.83 11.64 -6.51
C ARG A 60 11.28 11.72 -6.96
N HIS A 61 11.72 10.70 -7.68
CA HIS A 61 13.12 10.36 -8.02
C HIS A 61 13.93 9.71 -6.88
N PHE A 62 14.07 8.39 -6.97
CA PHE A 62 15.00 7.61 -6.17
C PHE A 62 16.43 7.90 -6.68
N ARG A 63 17.06 8.99 -6.20
CA ARG A 63 18.53 9.14 -6.26
C ARG A 63 19.07 8.49 -5.00
N ILE A 64 19.74 7.34 -5.16
CA ILE A 64 20.56 6.78 -4.07
C ILE A 64 21.86 7.58 -4.06
N ASP A 65 21.95 8.59 -3.19
CA ASP A 65 23.23 9.26 -2.93
C ASP A 65 24.07 8.33 -2.05
N ASN A 66 24.93 7.53 -2.69
CA ASN A 66 25.96 6.76 -2.02
C ASN A 66 27.19 7.67 -1.79
N SER A 67 27.17 8.48 -0.72
CA SER A 67 28.32 9.29 -0.33
C SER A 67 29.34 8.43 0.41
N ASN A 68 30.22 7.75 -0.34
CA ASN A 68 31.39 7.10 0.22
C ASN A 68 32.63 7.94 -0.11
N THR A 69 32.98 8.86 0.80
CA THR A 69 34.23 9.62 0.72
C THR A 69 35.35 8.77 1.31
N ASN A 70 36.09 8.06 0.46
CA ASN A 70 37.48 7.75 0.76
C ASN A 70 38.26 7.67 -0.56
N SER A 71 39.16 8.64 -0.68
CA SER A 71 40.23 8.73 -1.65
C SER A 71 41.24 7.61 -1.41
N ASP A 72 41.25 6.58 -2.25
CA ASP A 72 42.47 5.79 -2.45
C ASP A 72 42.46 5.07 -3.81
N MET A 73 43.63 5.08 -4.44
CA MET A 73 43.89 4.76 -5.84
C MET A 73 43.88 3.25 -6.15
N SER A 74 43.65 2.94 -7.43
CA SER A 74 43.98 1.68 -8.13
C SER A 74 43.19 0.39 -7.80
N VAL A 75 41.94 0.33 -8.28
CA VAL A 75 41.27 -0.93 -8.68
C VAL A 75 40.41 -0.61 -9.92
N PRO A 76 40.31 -1.44 -10.98
CA PRO A 76 39.32 -1.25 -12.03
C PRO A 76 37.93 -1.50 -11.43
N ARG A 77 37.36 -0.46 -10.81
CA ARG A 77 36.01 -0.48 -10.28
C ARG A 77 35.05 -0.35 -11.44
N THR A 78 34.49 -1.47 -11.86
CA THR A 78 33.29 -1.57 -12.68
C THR A 78 32.24 -0.62 -12.15
N GLY A 79 32.10 0.54 -12.80
CA GLY A 79 31.14 1.57 -12.46
C GLY A 79 29.73 1.05 -12.73
N ALA A 80 29.00 0.77 -11.65
CA ALA A 80 27.58 0.43 -11.72
C ALA A 80 26.78 1.65 -12.20
N GLN A 81 26.61 1.78 -13.51
CA GLN A 81 25.57 2.60 -14.11
C GLN A 81 24.21 2.00 -13.71
N GLN A 82 23.55 2.56 -12.69
CA GLN A 82 22.21 2.13 -12.31
C GLN A 82 21.18 2.72 -13.27
N VAL A 83 20.66 1.88 -14.17
CA VAL A 83 19.49 2.20 -14.99
C VAL A 83 18.27 2.34 -14.06
N PRO A 84 17.42 3.37 -14.21
CA PRO A 84 16.22 3.48 -13.39
C PRO A 84 15.25 2.34 -13.72
N TYR A 85 15.10 1.39 -12.80
CA TYR A 85 14.09 0.35 -12.93
C TYR A 85 12.69 0.95 -12.73
N ILE A 86 11.78 0.63 -13.65
CA ILE A 86 10.37 0.99 -13.52
C ILE A 86 9.66 -0.15 -12.80
N VAL A 87 9.14 0.12 -11.60
CA VAL A 87 8.36 -0.84 -10.81
C VAL A 87 6.90 -0.75 -11.20
N GLY A 88 6.34 -1.84 -11.70
CA GLY A 88 4.90 -2.03 -11.87
C GLY A 88 4.26 -2.67 -10.63
N HIS A 89 2.98 -2.41 -10.42
CA HIS A 89 2.17 -3.05 -9.38
C HIS A 89 0.95 -3.71 -10.02
N ASP A 90 0.81 -5.03 -9.85
CA ASP A 90 -0.39 -5.76 -10.20
C ASP A 90 -1.13 -6.17 -8.93
N SER A 91 -2.21 -5.45 -8.63
CA SER A 91 -3.04 -5.75 -7.46
C SER A 91 -3.87 -7.03 -7.58
N LYS A 92 -4.14 -7.51 -8.81
CA LYS A 92 -4.92 -8.74 -9.04
C LYS A 92 -4.05 -9.96 -8.82
N GLN A 93 -2.83 -9.93 -9.34
CA GLN A 93 -1.83 -10.98 -9.14
C GLN A 93 -1.04 -10.80 -7.82
N LYS A 94 -1.37 -9.76 -7.06
CA LYS A 94 -0.77 -9.43 -5.76
C LYS A 94 0.76 -9.41 -5.79
N MET A 95 1.31 -8.69 -6.76
CA MET A 95 2.75 -8.57 -6.89
C MET A 95 3.21 -7.20 -7.40
N PHE A 96 4.42 -6.84 -7.03
CA PHE A 96 5.21 -5.81 -7.68
C PHE A 96 6.19 -6.46 -8.63
N TYR A 97 6.45 -5.84 -9.78
CA TYR A 97 7.31 -6.43 -10.79
C TYR A 97 8.17 -5.40 -11.51
N ILE A 98 9.32 -5.84 -12.00
CA ILE A 98 10.17 -5.11 -12.93
C ILE A 98 10.37 -6.01 -14.15
N LYS A 99 9.99 -5.51 -15.32
CA LYS A 99 10.30 -6.17 -16.59
C LYS A 99 11.75 -5.89 -16.95
N LEU A 100 12.55 -6.94 -17.07
CA LEU A 100 13.97 -6.84 -17.37
C LEU A 100 14.16 -7.03 -18.86
N GLN A 101 14.87 -6.11 -19.50
CA GLN A 101 15.26 -6.26 -20.89
C GLN A 101 16.47 -7.18 -20.93
N ASP A 102 16.33 -8.28 -21.65
CA ASP A 102 17.46 -9.13 -22.03
C ASP A 102 17.77 -8.85 -23.50
N GLU A 103 19.05 -8.68 -23.80
CA GLU A 103 19.57 -8.46 -25.15
C GLU A 103 19.36 -9.72 -26.01
N CYS A 104 19.28 -10.89 -25.36
CA CYS A 104 18.90 -12.15 -25.97
C CYS A 104 17.36 -12.24 -26.05
N THR A 105 16.84 -11.88 -27.23
CA THR A 105 15.41 -11.76 -27.56
C THR A 105 14.63 -13.07 -27.36
N SER A 106 14.18 -13.34 -26.14
CA SER A 106 13.13 -14.30 -25.86
C SER A 106 11.76 -13.63 -25.97
N GLU A 107 10.75 -14.35 -26.49
CA GLU A 107 9.37 -13.82 -26.62
C GLU A 107 8.75 -13.44 -25.25
N GLN A 108 9.32 -13.95 -24.16
CA GLN A 108 8.93 -13.62 -22.80
C GLN A 108 10.12 -13.03 -22.04
N PRO A 109 10.12 -11.71 -21.77
CA PRO A 109 11.22 -11.08 -21.03
C PRO A 109 11.25 -11.59 -19.58
N PRO A 110 12.45 -11.77 -18.99
CA PRO A 110 12.57 -12.13 -17.59
C PRO A 110 11.97 -11.05 -16.69
N VAL A 111 11.27 -11.47 -15.64
CA VAL A 111 10.60 -10.56 -14.70
C VAL A 111 11.13 -10.81 -13.29
N ALA A 112 11.54 -9.73 -12.62
CA ALA A 112 11.75 -9.75 -11.19
C ALA A 112 10.45 -9.39 -10.49
N LYS A 113 10.10 -10.09 -9.40
CA LYS A 113 8.82 -9.93 -8.70
C LYS A 113 8.96 -9.95 -7.18
N LEU A 114 8.07 -9.24 -6.52
CA LEU A 114 7.80 -9.28 -5.09
C LEU A 114 6.33 -9.61 -4.92
N GLU A 115 6.04 -10.77 -4.34
CA GLU A 115 4.68 -11.26 -4.11
C GLU A 115 4.22 -10.94 -2.70
N TYR A 116 2.92 -10.70 -2.57
CA TYR A 116 2.30 -10.40 -1.29
C TYR A 116 0.92 -11.06 -1.17
N GLU A 117 0.45 -11.22 0.06
CA GLU A 117 -0.87 -11.77 0.35
C GLU A 117 -1.60 -10.97 1.43
N TRP A 118 -2.91 -10.81 1.30
CA TRP A 118 -3.70 -10.14 2.32
C TRP A 118 -4.08 -11.14 3.41
N LEU A 119 -3.51 -10.98 4.60
CA LEU A 119 -3.83 -11.86 5.73
C LEU A 119 -5.19 -11.51 6.35
N ARG A 120 -5.52 -10.22 6.36
CA ARG A 120 -6.78 -9.65 6.82
C ARG A 120 -6.91 -8.21 6.33
N PRO A 121 -8.09 -7.56 6.44
CA PRO A 121 -8.22 -6.15 6.09
C PRO A 121 -7.19 -5.28 6.84
N GLY A 122 -6.36 -4.55 6.09
CA GLY A 122 -5.32 -3.68 6.66
C GLY A 122 -4.04 -4.38 7.11
N LEU A 123 -3.86 -5.67 6.82
CA LEU A 123 -2.58 -6.38 7.05
C LEU A 123 -2.20 -7.23 5.83
N VAL A 124 -1.01 -6.96 5.30
CA VAL A 124 -0.43 -7.66 4.16
C VAL A 124 0.84 -8.41 4.57
N ASP A 125 1.08 -9.57 3.97
CA ASP A 125 2.30 -10.34 4.11
C ASP A 125 3.17 -10.22 2.84
N LEU A 126 4.41 -9.77 2.99
CA LEU A 126 5.43 -9.79 1.94
C LEU A 126 6.24 -11.08 2.07
N HIS A 127 5.84 -12.11 1.33
CA HIS A 127 6.30 -13.48 1.60
C HIS A 127 7.33 -14.03 0.61
N HIS A 128 7.38 -13.51 -0.62
CA HIS A 128 8.31 -14.03 -1.63
C HIS A 128 8.90 -12.92 -2.50
N THR A 129 10.20 -13.00 -2.78
CA THR A 129 10.90 -12.11 -3.71
C THR A 129 11.74 -12.96 -4.64
N GLU A 130 11.62 -12.74 -5.94
CA GLU A 130 12.31 -13.51 -6.96
C GLU A 130 12.96 -12.58 -7.98
N VAL A 131 14.24 -12.81 -8.24
CA VAL A 131 14.99 -12.13 -9.29
C VAL A 131 15.69 -13.19 -10.13
N PRO A 132 15.51 -13.16 -11.46
CA PRO A 132 16.18 -14.07 -12.37
C PRO A 132 17.71 -14.08 -12.15
N PRO A 133 18.37 -15.25 -12.10
CA PRO A 133 19.79 -15.37 -11.75
C PRO A 133 20.73 -14.45 -12.55
N ALA A 134 20.47 -14.27 -13.85
CA ALA A 134 21.27 -13.39 -14.73
C ALA A 134 21.29 -11.91 -14.31
N PHE A 135 20.31 -11.48 -13.50
CA PHE A 135 20.15 -10.10 -13.06
C PHE A 135 20.38 -9.93 -11.55
N GLN A 136 20.78 -10.98 -10.84
CA GLN A 136 21.15 -10.90 -9.43
C GLN A 136 22.42 -10.03 -9.24
N GLY A 137 22.64 -9.56 -8.01
CA GLY A 137 23.76 -8.68 -7.68
C GLY A 137 23.62 -7.21 -8.12
N ARG A 138 22.56 -6.86 -8.85
CA ARG A 138 22.30 -5.48 -9.36
C ARG A 138 21.42 -4.63 -8.45
N GLY A 139 20.99 -5.14 -7.29
CA GLY A 139 20.12 -4.44 -6.35
C GLY A 139 18.63 -4.39 -6.73
N ILE A 140 18.19 -5.11 -7.77
CA ILE A 140 16.80 -5.13 -8.25
C ILE A 140 15.81 -5.55 -7.17
N ALA A 141 16.15 -6.61 -6.41
CA ALA A 141 15.30 -7.09 -5.32
C ALA A 141 15.09 -6.01 -4.26
N LYS A 142 16.15 -5.26 -3.88
CA LYS A 142 16.05 -4.17 -2.91
C LYS A 142 15.09 -3.08 -3.42
N VAL A 143 15.17 -2.71 -4.69
CA VAL A 143 14.27 -1.72 -5.31
C VAL A 143 12.81 -2.18 -5.24
N LEU A 144 12.53 -3.45 -5.56
CA LEU A 144 11.18 -4.02 -5.45
C LEU A 144 10.65 -3.97 -4.01
N VAL A 145 11.47 -4.37 -3.04
CA VAL A 145 11.09 -4.39 -1.63
C VAL A 145 10.77 -2.99 -1.12
N LEU A 146 11.64 -2.01 -1.38
CA LEU A 146 11.41 -0.64 -0.94
C LEU A 146 10.14 -0.07 -1.58
N ALA A 147 9.93 -0.26 -2.88
CA ALA A 147 8.71 0.16 -3.55
C ALA A 147 7.44 -0.48 -2.95
N GLY A 148 7.50 -1.77 -2.59
CA GLY A 148 6.41 -2.47 -1.92
C GLY A 148 6.14 -1.93 -0.51
N LEU A 149 7.19 -1.71 0.29
CA LEU A 149 7.08 -1.13 1.63
C LEU A 149 6.46 0.27 1.58
N ASP A 150 6.99 1.14 0.72
CA ASP A 150 6.50 2.50 0.54
C ASP A 150 5.02 2.52 0.15
N HIS A 151 4.64 1.65 -0.80
CA HIS A 151 3.26 1.55 -1.26
C HIS A 151 2.26 1.23 -0.14
N PHE A 152 2.61 0.32 0.78
CA PHE A 152 1.73 -0.05 1.88
C PHE A 152 1.76 0.97 3.02
N CYS A 153 2.89 1.61 3.25
CA CYS A 153 3.00 2.71 4.20
C CYS A 153 2.17 3.93 3.77
N GLU A 154 2.22 4.31 2.50
CA GLU A 154 1.38 5.39 1.94
C GLU A 154 -0.12 5.11 2.10
N LYS A 155 -0.50 3.83 2.15
CA LYS A 155 -1.87 3.37 2.30
C LYS A 155 -2.30 3.12 3.75
N ASP A 156 -1.45 3.39 4.73
CA ASP A 156 -1.71 3.11 6.15
C ASP A 156 -2.04 1.62 6.40
N VAL A 157 -1.34 0.72 5.69
CA VAL A 157 -1.51 -0.75 5.78
C VAL A 157 -0.38 -1.35 6.60
N LEU A 158 -0.72 -2.24 7.54
CA LEU A 158 0.26 -2.97 8.34
C LEU A 158 0.92 -4.07 7.48
N ILE A 159 2.21 -4.28 7.69
CA ILE A 159 3.07 -5.15 6.89
C ILE A 159 3.66 -6.23 7.79
N ARG A 160 3.51 -7.47 7.37
CA ARG A 160 4.22 -8.64 7.88
C ARG A 160 5.29 -9.04 6.85
N PRO A 161 6.59 -8.91 7.13
CA PRO A 161 7.63 -9.35 6.22
C PRO A 161 8.05 -10.79 6.50
N THR A 162 7.29 -11.83 6.08
CA THR A 162 7.74 -13.22 6.29
C THR A 162 8.94 -13.61 5.43
N CYS A 163 9.15 -12.95 4.29
CA CYS A 163 10.33 -13.17 3.46
C CYS A 163 11.61 -12.74 4.18
N THR A 164 12.58 -13.64 4.31
CA THR A 164 13.88 -13.38 4.95
C THR A 164 14.66 -12.27 4.26
N TYR A 165 14.55 -12.14 2.94
CA TYR A 165 15.17 -11.06 2.19
C TYR A 165 14.53 -9.70 2.50
N VAL A 166 13.20 -9.64 2.60
CA VAL A 166 12.48 -8.41 3.00
C VAL A 166 12.90 -7.98 4.40
N GLN A 167 12.99 -8.92 5.36
CA GLN A 167 13.48 -8.64 6.71
C GLN A 167 14.91 -8.08 6.71
N LYS A 168 15.80 -8.63 5.87
CA LYS A 168 17.16 -8.09 5.70
C LYS A 168 17.12 -6.65 5.19
N VAL A 169 16.36 -6.36 4.14
CA VAL A 169 16.23 -5.01 3.58
C VAL A 169 15.63 -4.05 4.60
N LEU A 170 14.63 -4.48 5.36
CA LEU A 170 14.00 -3.67 6.40
C LEU A 170 15.00 -3.26 7.49
N ARG A 171 15.83 -4.20 7.98
CA ARG A 171 16.88 -3.92 8.97
C ARG A 171 17.90 -2.90 8.48
N GLU A 172 18.27 -2.98 7.20
CA GLU A 172 19.23 -2.06 6.57
C GLU A 172 18.64 -0.67 6.26
N ASN A 173 17.31 -0.53 6.16
CA ASN A 173 16.64 0.70 5.69
C ASN A 173 15.49 1.10 6.62
N LEU A 174 15.68 0.99 7.93
CA LEU A 174 14.62 1.16 8.92
C LEU A 174 14.25 2.64 9.11
N THR A 175 13.18 3.09 8.45
CA THR A 175 12.65 4.45 8.58
C THR A 175 11.57 4.54 9.68
N PRO A 176 11.28 5.74 10.23
CA PRO A 176 10.15 5.91 11.15
C PRO A 176 8.82 5.44 10.55
N CYS A 177 8.63 5.68 9.25
CA CYS A 177 7.44 5.25 8.52
C CYS A 177 7.28 3.73 8.56
N TYR A 178 8.35 2.97 8.27
CA TYR A 178 8.30 1.51 8.31
C TYR A 178 8.09 0.97 9.73
N LYS A 179 8.67 1.61 10.75
CA LYS A 179 8.46 1.20 12.15
C LYS A 179 7.00 1.29 12.59
N GLU A 180 6.26 2.28 12.09
CA GLU A 180 4.83 2.43 12.42
C GLU A 180 3.94 1.40 11.67
N HIS A 181 4.42 0.86 10.55
CA HIS A 181 3.64 0.02 9.64
C HIS A 181 4.13 -1.42 9.54
N VAL A 182 5.16 -1.83 10.27
CA VAL A 182 5.61 -3.22 10.32
C VAL A 182 5.24 -3.83 11.67
N GLU A 183 4.79 -5.09 11.66
CA GLU A 183 4.53 -5.83 12.90
C GLU A 183 5.77 -5.86 13.81
N GLU A 184 5.57 -5.51 15.08
CA GLU A 184 6.63 -5.30 16.08
C GLU A 184 7.59 -6.48 16.22
N GLN A 185 7.09 -7.72 16.06
CA GLN A 185 7.89 -8.94 16.13
C GLN A 185 9.02 -9.01 15.09
N PHE A 186 8.94 -8.25 13.99
CA PHE A 186 9.98 -8.20 12.96
C PHE A 186 10.94 -7.00 13.11
N LEU A 187 10.72 -6.13 14.10
CA LEU A 187 11.57 -4.95 14.34
C LEU A 187 12.70 -5.22 15.35
N SER A 188 12.62 -6.29 16.14
CA SER A 188 13.48 -6.54 17.30
C SER A 188 14.45 -7.73 17.15
N SER A 189 14.80 -8.14 15.93
CA SER A 189 15.59 -9.35 15.63
C SER A 189 17.00 -9.09 15.12
#